data_AF-A0A9N8EY58-F1
#
_entry.id   AF-A0A9N8EY58-F1
#
_cell.length_a   1.000
_cell.length_b   1.000
_cell.length_c   1.000
_cell.angle_alpha   90.00
_cell.angle_beta   90.00
_cell.angle_gamma   90.00
#
_symmetry.space_group_name_H-M   'P 1'
#
loop_
_entity.id
_entity.type
_entity.pdbx_description
1 polymer ?
#
loop_
_entity_poly.entity_id
_entity_poly.type
_entity_poly.pdbx_seq_one_letter_code
_entity_poly.pdbx_strand_id
1 'polypeptide(L)'
;MLFRSLLTVALPLLASAFGPATPLLVRNDASPLMTMRVSQGDLKRRGKITKMLDNVKSTNDPKAAIQSTVLTDKTAELLETCGENVRKSMLYKIQALSSQYGLVVPSDFGTPMPLLEREALEAQQAAVKKAEKKSHFDQFKVDRDARVAARKAAEAGTEAEKKKKVAARIAAIEAKKREKEEELKRIEKEEQLKLMATIANALEAEKEAEEKEAASSESKEVEAEA
;
A
#
# COMPACT_ATOMS: atom_id res chain seq x y z
N MET A 1 -41.70 -34.13 19.92
CA MET A 1 -41.42 -33.43 18.66
C MET A 1 -41.05 -31.99 18.97
N LEU A 2 -39.75 -31.68 19.00
CA LEU A 2 -39.22 -30.36 19.35
C LEU A 2 -38.49 -29.80 18.14
N PHE A 3 -39.05 -28.74 17.54
CA PHE A 3 -38.41 -27.94 16.51
C PHE A 3 -37.18 -27.24 17.10
N ARG A 4 -35.97 -27.67 16.71
CA ARG A 4 -34.74 -26.91 16.93
C ARG A 4 -34.40 -26.14 15.66
N SER A 5 -34.78 -24.86 15.70
CA SER A 5 -34.29 -23.80 14.82
C SER A 5 -32.76 -23.74 14.86
N LEU A 6 -32.13 -24.02 13.71
CA LEU A 6 -30.72 -23.78 13.48
C LEU A 6 -30.54 -22.30 13.11
N LEU A 7 -30.24 -21.48 14.12
CA LEU A 7 -29.82 -20.10 13.94
C LEU A 7 -28.40 -20.09 13.35
N THR A 8 -28.32 -20.07 12.03
CA THR A 8 -27.09 -19.85 11.28
C THR A 8 -26.76 -18.37 11.32
N VAL A 9 -25.81 -17.98 12.17
CA VAL A 9 -25.23 -16.63 12.18
C VAL A 9 -24.34 -16.50 10.95
N ALA A 10 -24.87 -15.89 9.91
CA ALA A 10 -24.10 -15.47 8.75
C ALA A 10 -23.18 -14.31 9.14
N LEU A 11 -21.88 -14.57 9.24
CA LEU A 11 -20.86 -13.51 9.22
C LEU A 11 -20.79 -12.95 7.79
N PRO A 12 -21.01 -11.64 7.56
CA PRO A 12 -20.62 -11.04 6.29
C PRO A 12 -19.09 -10.93 6.27
N LEU A 13 -18.46 -11.64 5.32
CA LEU A 13 -17.09 -11.39 4.89
C LEU A 13 -16.98 -9.95 4.40
N LEU A 14 -16.47 -9.06 5.26
CA LEU A 14 -15.92 -7.76 4.87
C LEU A 14 -14.58 -7.97 4.16
N ALA A 15 -14.66 -8.43 2.91
CA ALA A 15 -13.54 -8.51 1.98
C ALA A 15 -13.91 -7.76 0.69
N SER A 16 -14.12 -6.44 0.80
CA SER A 16 -14.33 -5.57 -0.37
C SER A 16 -13.69 -4.19 -0.18
N ALA A 17 -12.43 -4.16 0.27
CA ALA A 17 -11.62 -2.92 0.26
C ALA A 17 -10.76 -2.77 -1.01
N PHE A 18 -10.78 -3.76 -1.92
CA PHE A 18 -10.17 -3.66 -3.24
C PHE A 18 -11.20 -4.16 -4.25
N GLY A 19 -11.69 -3.26 -5.10
CA GLY A 19 -12.56 -3.62 -6.22
C GLY A 19 -11.88 -4.62 -7.17
N PRO A 20 -12.62 -5.22 -8.12
CA PRO A 20 -12.04 -6.14 -9.08
C PRO A 20 -10.90 -5.43 -9.80
N ALA A 21 -9.69 -5.99 -9.66
CA ALA A 21 -8.51 -5.51 -10.36
C ALA A 21 -8.81 -5.52 -11.86
N THR A 22 -9.04 -4.36 -12.45
CA THR A 22 -9.07 -4.21 -13.89
C THR A 22 -7.68 -4.60 -14.40
N PRO A 23 -7.55 -5.64 -15.24
CA PRO A 23 -6.27 -5.84 -15.91
C PRO A 23 -6.04 -4.59 -16.77
N LEU A 24 -4.95 -3.89 -16.50
CA LEU A 24 -4.39 -2.91 -17.42
C LEU A 24 -4.09 -3.66 -18.72
N LEU A 25 -5.07 -3.66 -19.63
CA LEU A 25 -4.94 -4.07 -21.02
C LEU A 25 -3.94 -3.12 -21.68
N VAL A 26 -2.65 -3.40 -21.45
CA VAL A 26 -1.56 -2.92 -22.28
C VAL A 26 -1.74 -3.64 -23.62
N ARG A 27 -2.59 -3.07 -24.49
CA ARG A 27 -2.62 -3.39 -25.91
C ARG A 27 -1.24 -3.07 -26.48
N ASN A 28 -0.38 -4.08 -26.56
CA ASN A 28 0.90 -4.04 -27.27
C ASN A 28 0.73 -4.17 -28.80
N ASP A 29 -0.37 -3.64 -29.34
CA ASP A 29 -0.62 -3.58 -30.79
C ASP A 29 -0.47 -2.14 -31.33
N ALA A 30 0.25 -1.28 -30.59
CA ALA A 30 0.77 -0.07 -31.18
C ALA A 30 2.10 -0.44 -31.83
N SER A 31 2.07 -0.64 -33.15
CA SER A 31 3.24 -0.35 -33.97
C SER A 31 3.92 0.90 -33.43
N PRO A 32 5.25 0.92 -33.24
CA PRO A 32 5.93 2.13 -32.83
C PRO A 32 5.89 3.07 -34.02
N LEU A 33 4.77 3.76 -34.19
CA LEU A 33 4.71 5.05 -34.84
C LEU A 33 5.62 5.93 -33.98
N MET A 34 6.93 5.85 -34.25
CA MET A 34 7.96 6.81 -33.87
C MET A 34 7.62 8.13 -34.57
N THR A 35 6.46 8.68 -34.27
CA THR A 35 6.20 10.09 -34.45
C THR A 35 7.08 10.75 -33.41
N MET A 36 8.11 11.46 -33.87
CA MET A 36 8.89 12.35 -33.01
C MET A 36 7.91 13.32 -32.36
N ARG A 37 7.41 12.97 -31.17
CA ARG A 37 6.49 13.83 -30.44
C ARG A 37 7.25 15.12 -30.15
N VAL A 38 6.73 16.24 -30.67
CA VAL A 38 7.22 17.57 -30.29
C VAL A 38 7.20 17.63 -28.77
N SER A 39 8.34 17.92 -28.16
CA SER A 39 8.43 17.92 -26.70
C SER A 39 7.43 18.92 -26.11
N GLN A 40 6.82 18.61 -24.96
CA GLN A 40 5.91 19.57 -24.31
C GLN A 40 6.61 20.92 -24.04
N GLY A 41 7.93 20.90 -23.81
CA GLY A 41 8.76 22.09 -23.70
C GLY A 41 8.77 22.93 -24.98
N ASP A 42 8.96 22.29 -26.14
CA ASP A 42 8.93 22.97 -27.45
C ASP A 42 7.55 23.56 -27.75
N LEU A 43 6.47 22.88 -27.37
CA LEU A 43 5.12 23.40 -27.54
C LEU A 43 4.91 24.70 -26.74
N LYS A 44 5.36 24.71 -25.49
CA LYS A 44 5.29 25.90 -24.61
C LYS A 44 6.15 27.04 -25.15
N ARG A 45 7.38 26.76 -25.59
CA ARG A 45 8.29 27.76 -26.18
C ARG A 45 7.73 28.34 -27.49
N ARG A 46 7.25 27.50 -28.39
CA ARG A 46 6.54 27.92 -29.61
C ARG A 46 5.35 28.82 -29.27
N GLY A 47 4.54 28.45 -28.29
CA GLY A 47 3.40 29.25 -27.84
C GLY A 47 3.83 30.64 -27.34
N LYS A 48 4.93 30.71 -26.57
CA LYS A 48 5.49 31.98 -26.09
C LYS A 48 5.96 32.87 -27.24
N ILE A 49 6.76 32.33 -28.16
CA ILE A 49 7.28 33.08 -29.32
C ILE A 49 6.13 33.55 -30.20
N THR A 50 5.14 32.69 -30.46
CA THR A 50 3.97 33.06 -31.28
C THR A 50 3.19 34.19 -30.64
N LYS A 51 2.96 34.15 -29.32
CA LYS A 51 2.32 35.27 -28.59
C LYS A 51 3.11 36.57 -28.71
N MET A 52 4.44 36.52 -28.65
CA MET A 52 5.28 37.71 -28.82
C MET A 52 5.13 38.29 -30.23
N LEU A 53 5.12 37.44 -31.26
CA LEU A 53 4.90 37.87 -32.64
C LEU A 53 3.50 38.47 -32.85
N ASP A 54 2.48 37.88 -32.24
CA ASP A 54 1.10 38.36 -32.37
C ASP A 54 0.91 39.71 -31.65
N ASN A 55 1.51 39.89 -30.47
CA ASN A 55 1.48 41.16 -29.73
C ASN A 55 2.16 42.30 -30.50
N VAL A 56 3.23 41.99 -31.23
CA VAL A 56 3.98 42.98 -32.01
C VAL A 56 3.18 43.49 -33.20
N LYS A 57 2.37 42.61 -33.82
CA LYS A 57 1.49 43.00 -34.93
C LYS A 57 0.35 43.91 -34.50
N SER A 58 -0.08 43.84 -33.25
CA SER A 58 -1.18 44.65 -32.71
C SER A 58 -0.73 45.98 -32.09
N THR A 59 0.58 46.22 -31.96
CA THR A 59 1.13 47.49 -31.48
C THR A 59 1.14 48.58 -32.54
N ASN A 60 0.98 49.84 -32.11
CA ASN A 60 1.01 51.02 -32.98
C ASN A 60 2.38 51.27 -33.64
N ASP A 61 3.49 50.88 -32.97
CA ASP A 61 4.87 50.99 -33.48
C ASP A 61 5.55 49.62 -33.62
N PRO A 62 5.20 48.84 -34.67
CA PRO A 62 5.67 47.46 -34.81
C PRO A 62 7.19 47.35 -34.97
N LYS A 63 7.85 48.33 -35.61
CA LYS A 63 9.31 48.30 -35.84
C LYS A 63 10.10 48.35 -34.52
N ALA A 64 9.72 49.25 -33.61
CA ALA A 64 10.35 49.36 -32.29
C ALA A 64 10.00 48.15 -31.40
N ALA A 65 8.77 47.65 -31.51
CA ALA A 65 8.32 46.46 -30.78
C ALA A 65 9.11 45.19 -31.20
N ILE A 66 9.42 45.02 -32.49
CA ILE A 66 10.24 43.88 -32.97
C ILE A 66 11.63 43.89 -32.34
N GLN A 67 12.30 45.05 -32.33
CA GLN A 67 13.65 45.15 -31.77
C GLN A 67 13.66 44.92 -30.25
N SER A 68 12.70 45.49 -29.53
CA SER A 68 12.65 45.41 -28.06
C SER A 68 12.13 44.08 -27.52
N THR A 69 11.30 43.35 -28.28
CA THR A 69 10.66 42.13 -27.79
C THR A 69 11.04 40.87 -28.56
N VAL A 70 11.17 40.92 -29.88
CA VAL A 70 11.36 39.72 -30.72
C VAL A 70 12.83 39.45 -31.00
N LEU A 71 13.64 40.48 -31.26
CA LEU A 71 15.07 40.37 -31.56
C LEU A 71 15.90 40.62 -30.29
N THR A 72 15.66 39.80 -29.27
CA THR A 72 16.35 39.89 -27.97
C THR A 72 17.16 38.62 -27.70
N ASP A 73 18.16 38.70 -26.84
CA ASP A 73 18.96 37.54 -26.45
C ASP A 73 18.08 36.43 -25.85
N LYS A 74 17.05 36.81 -25.09
CA LYS A 74 16.09 35.87 -24.49
C LYS A 74 15.32 35.06 -25.52
N THR A 75 14.95 35.67 -26.65
CA THR A 75 14.26 34.97 -27.74
C THR A 75 15.22 34.10 -28.54
N ALA A 76 16.49 34.51 -28.69
CA ALA A 76 17.55 33.69 -29.27
C ALA A 76 17.80 32.42 -28.43
N GLU A 77 18.00 32.54 -27.11
CA GLU A 77 18.16 31.41 -26.18
C GLU A 77 16.97 30.44 -26.22
N LEU A 78 15.74 30.99 -26.31
CA LEU A 78 14.54 30.17 -26.42
C LEU A 78 14.50 29.38 -27.74
N LEU A 79 15.02 29.93 -28.84
CA LEU A 79 15.10 29.26 -30.14
C LEU A 79 16.19 28.19 -30.17
N GLU A 80 17.33 28.45 -29.53
CA GLU A 80 18.44 27.50 -29.42
C GLU A 80 18.04 26.21 -28.70
N THR A 81 17.24 26.36 -27.63
CA THR A 81 16.73 25.22 -26.84
C THR A 81 15.55 24.49 -27.49
N CYS A 82 15.02 25.00 -28.61
CA CYS A 82 13.96 24.33 -29.35
C CYS A 82 14.51 23.23 -30.26
N GLY A 83 13.70 22.19 -30.48
CA GLY A 83 13.96 21.21 -31.54
C GLY A 83 14.11 21.88 -32.92
N GLU A 84 14.92 21.27 -33.79
CA GLU A 84 15.33 21.86 -35.08
C GLU A 84 14.14 22.32 -35.95
N ASN A 85 13.09 21.49 -36.05
CA ASN A 85 11.90 21.81 -36.84
C ASN A 85 11.14 23.03 -36.30
N VAL A 86 10.98 23.12 -34.97
CA VAL A 86 10.30 24.24 -34.32
C VAL A 86 11.13 25.50 -34.48
N ARG A 87 12.44 25.42 -34.25
CA ARG A 87 13.38 26.53 -34.44
C ARG A 87 13.33 27.08 -35.88
N LYS A 88 13.49 26.23 -36.90
CA LYS A 88 13.41 26.63 -38.32
C LYS A 88 12.09 27.34 -38.62
N SER A 89 10.97 26.78 -38.15
CA SER A 89 9.65 27.36 -38.39
C SER A 89 9.47 28.73 -37.71
N MET A 90 10.03 28.93 -36.52
CA MET A 90 9.93 30.19 -35.79
C MET A 90 10.89 31.24 -36.34
N LEU A 91 12.12 30.85 -36.71
CA LEU A 91 13.07 31.74 -37.39
C LEU A 91 12.51 32.26 -38.70
N TYR A 92 11.88 31.40 -39.51
CA TYR A 92 11.22 31.81 -40.75
C TYR A 92 10.14 32.88 -40.48
N LYS A 93 9.33 32.71 -39.43
CA LYS A 93 8.30 33.70 -39.05
C LYS A 93 8.90 35.01 -38.56
N ILE A 94 9.98 34.96 -37.77
CA ILE A 94 10.68 36.15 -37.27
C ILE A 94 11.32 36.90 -38.43
N GLN A 95 11.97 36.19 -39.36
CA GLN A 95 12.57 36.77 -40.55
C GLN A 95 11.52 37.39 -41.45
N ALA A 96 10.43 36.68 -41.75
CA ALA A 96 9.32 37.21 -42.55
C ALA A 96 8.68 38.46 -41.94
N LEU A 97 8.53 38.48 -40.61
CA LEU A 97 7.99 39.64 -39.92
C LEU A 97 9.00 40.79 -39.89
N SER A 98 10.28 40.52 -39.64
CA SER A 98 11.33 41.54 -39.64
C SER A 98 11.53 42.16 -41.02
N SER A 99 11.47 41.35 -42.09
CA SER A 99 11.58 41.83 -43.47
C SER A 99 10.42 42.73 -43.87
N GLN A 100 9.20 42.47 -43.37
CA GLN A 100 8.04 43.35 -43.61
C GLN A 100 8.26 44.78 -43.09
N TYR A 101 9.05 44.94 -42.02
CA TYR A 101 9.34 46.24 -41.41
C TYR A 101 10.78 46.72 -41.67
N GLY A 102 11.50 46.08 -42.60
CA GLY A 102 12.84 46.47 -43.03
C GLY A 102 13.93 46.30 -41.96
N LEU A 103 13.77 45.31 -41.07
CA LEU A 103 14.74 44.99 -40.03
C LEU A 103 15.59 43.78 -40.44
N VAL A 104 16.91 43.88 -40.24
CA VAL A 104 17.86 42.80 -40.50
C VAL A 104 17.94 41.90 -39.27
N VAL A 105 17.66 40.62 -39.44
CA VAL A 105 17.87 39.61 -38.39
C VAL A 105 19.33 39.14 -38.46
N PRO A 106 20.07 39.13 -37.34
CA PRO A 106 21.45 38.61 -37.33
C PRO A 106 21.50 37.16 -37.83
N SER A 107 22.56 36.79 -38.58
CA SER A 107 22.73 35.44 -39.13
C SER A 107 22.76 34.37 -38.04
N ASP A 108 23.34 34.71 -36.90
CA ASP A 108 23.60 33.78 -35.80
C ASP A 108 22.41 33.70 -34.83
N PHE A 109 21.36 34.51 -35.06
CA PHE A 109 20.22 34.64 -34.15
C PHE A 109 19.47 33.31 -34.01
N GLY A 110 19.48 32.76 -32.79
CA GLY A 110 18.78 31.53 -32.45
C GLY A 110 19.33 30.28 -33.16
N THR A 111 20.50 30.37 -33.79
CA THR A 111 21.20 29.21 -34.35
C THR A 111 21.87 28.42 -33.22
N PRO A 112 21.71 27.08 -33.17
CA PRO A 112 22.34 26.31 -32.11
C PRO A 112 23.85 26.36 -32.27
N MET A 113 24.56 26.33 -31.15
CA MET A 113 26.01 26.17 -31.18
C MET A 113 26.40 24.89 -31.93
N PRO A 114 27.56 24.90 -32.62
CA PRO A 114 28.09 23.74 -33.33
C PRO A 114 28.21 22.53 -32.39
N LEU A 115 28.05 21.33 -32.95
CA LEU A 115 28.00 20.07 -32.18
C LEU A 115 29.18 19.91 -31.21
N LEU A 116 30.38 20.34 -31.62
CA LEU A 116 31.60 20.28 -30.80
C LEU A 116 31.51 21.10 -29.51
N GLU A 117 30.98 22.31 -29.59
CA GLU A 117 30.83 23.20 -28.42
C GLU A 117 29.70 22.73 -27.51
N ARG A 118 28.67 22.12 -28.10
CA ARG A 118 27.57 21.52 -27.36
C ARG A 118 28.01 20.31 -26.54
N GLU A 119 28.82 19.41 -27.12
CA GLU A 119 29.38 18.27 -26.39
C GLU A 119 30.26 18.71 -25.22
N ALA A 120 31.06 19.76 -25.41
CA ALA A 120 31.89 20.33 -24.34
C ALA A 120 31.04 20.88 -23.17
N LEU A 121 29.95 21.59 -23.45
CA LEU A 121 29.04 22.11 -22.42
C LEU A 121 28.21 21.01 -21.75
N GLU A 122 27.74 20.03 -22.51
CA GLU A 122 27.03 18.88 -21.95
C GLU A 122 27.94 18.08 -21.02
N ALA A 123 29.22 17.91 -21.36
CA ALA A 123 30.22 17.28 -20.48
C ALA A 123 30.40 18.05 -19.17
N GLN A 124 30.51 19.39 -19.23
CA GLN A 124 30.63 20.23 -18.02
C GLN A 124 29.37 20.16 -17.15
N GLN A 125 28.18 20.29 -17.75
CA GLN A 125 26.91 20.22 -17.01
C GLN A 125 26.62 18.83 -16.45
N ALA A 126 27.03 17.76 -17.14
CA ALA A 126 26.88 16.39 -16.66
C ALA A 126 27.69 16.15 -15.38
N ALA A 127 28.88 16.75 -15.25
CA ALA A 127 29.69 16.67 -14.04
C ALA A 127 28.99 17.35 -12.85
N VAL A 128 28.44 18.55 -13.05
CA VAL A 128 27.68 19.29 -12.01
C VAL A 128 26.44 18.52 -11.58
N LYS A 129 25.63 18.04 -12.54
CA LYS A 129 24.43 17.25 -12.23
C LYS A 129 24.72 15.94 -11.50
N LYS A 130 25.87 15.32 -11.77
CA LYS A 130 26.31 14.12 -11.02
C LYS A 130 26.68 14.47 -9.58
N ALA A 131 27.33 15.60 -9.34
CA ALA A 131 27.66 16.07 -8.00
C ALA A 131 26.40 16.42 -7.20
N GLU A 132 25.46 17.16 -7.79
CA GLU A 132 24.18 17.53 -7.17
C GLU A 132 23.31 16.31 -6.82
N LYS A 133 23.27 15.31 -7.72
CA LYS A 133 22.55 14.06 -7.43
C LYS A 133 23.17 13.31 -6.27
N LYS A 134 24.51 13.23 -6.21
CA LYS A 134 25.20 12.56 -5.10
C LYS A 134 24.90 13.25 -3.77
N SER A 135 25.01 14.58 -3.69
CA SER A 135 24.72 15.31 -2.46
C SER A 135 23.26 15.13 -2.00
N HIS A 136 22.31 15.12 -2.92
CA HIS A 136 20.91 14.86 -2.61
C HIS A 136 20.69 13.42 -2.10
N PHE A 137 21.27 12.41 -2.76
CA PHE A 137 21.15 11.03 -2.32
C PHE A 137 21.82 10.77 -0.96
N ASP A 138 22.93 11.44 -0.67
CA ASP A 138 23.64 11.29 0.61
C ASP A 138 22.83 11.87 1.77
N GLN A 139 22.18 13.04 1.58
CA GLN A 139 21.24 13.60 2.57
C GLN A 139 20.06 12.66 2.84
N PHE A 140 19.45 12.10 1.78
CA PHE A 140 18.35 11.15 1.94
C PHE A 140 18.75 9.86 2.66
N LYS A 141 19.98 9.38 2.48
CA LYS A 141 20.48 8.19 3.20
C LYS A 141 20.61 8.46 4.69
N VAL A 142 21.17 9.61 5.09
CA VAL A 142 21.32 10.00 6.50
C VAL A 142 19.96 10.05 7.19
N ASP A 143 18.97 10.69 6.58
CA ASP A 143 17.61 10.77 7.14
C ASP A 143 16.93 9.40 7.24
N ARG A 144 17.12 8.53 6.25
CA ARG A 144 16.57 7.17 6.26
C ARG A 144 17.19 6.35 7.38
N ASP A 145 18.51 6.38 7.51
CA ASP A 145 19.22 5.56 8.49
C ASP A 145 18.93 6.04 9.93
N ALA A 146 18.78 7.35 10.15
CA ALA A 146 18.29 7.89 11.42
C ALA A 146 16.88 7.41 11.79
N ARG A 147 15.94 7.39 10.82
CA ARG A 147 14.58 6.87 11.04
C ARG A 147 14.56 5.37 11.33
N VAL A 148 15.39 4.59 10.64
CA VAL A 148 15.50 3.14 10.87
C VAL A 148 16.09 2.86 12.26
N ALA A 149 17.11 3.61 12.68
CA ALA A 149 17.68 3.48 14.02
C ALA A 149 16.67 3.82 15.12
N ALA A 150 15.92 4.92 14.97
CA ALA A 150 14.87 5.31 15.92
C ALA A 150 13.76 4.25 16.02
N ARG A 151 13.35 3.66 14.89
CA ARG A 151 12.34 2.60 14.88
C ARG A 151 12.81 1.33 15.58
N LYS A 152 14.05 0.89 15.33
CA LYS A 152 14.63 -0.27 16.02
C LYS A 152 14.73 -0.07 17.53
N ALA A 153 15.10 1.15 17.97
CA ALA A 153 15.15 1.48 19.40
C ALA A 153 13.76 1.42 20.06
N ALA A 154 12.72 1.90 19.38
CA ALA A 154 11.35 1.83 19.87
C ALA A 154 10.81 0.39 19.91
N GLU A 155 11.09 -0.42 18.88
CA GLU A 155 10.63 -1.81 18.81
C GLU A 155 11.25 -2.67 19.93
N ALA A 156 12.55 -2.51 20.21
CA ALA A 156 13.25 -3.22 21.29
C ALA A 156 12.63 -2.99 22.68
N GLY A 157 12.13 -1.77 22.98
CA GLY A 157 11.43 -1.48 24.23
C GLY A 157 10.09 -2.20 24.38
N THR A 158 9.37 -2.43 23.27
CA THR A 158 8.05 -3.07 23.30
C THR A 158 8.09 -4.60 23.33
N GLU A 159 9.18 -5.22 22.89
CA GLU A 159 9.32 -6.68 22.85
C GLU A 159 9.43 -7.30 24.25
N ALA A 160 10.13 -6.64 25.18
CA ALA A 160 10.25 -7.09 26.55
C ALA A 160 8.89 -7.12 27.28
N GLU A 161 8.06 -6.10 27.05
CA GLU A 161 6.71 -6.05 27.61
C GLU A 161 5.77 -7.08 26.98
N LYS A 162 5.88 -7.31 25.67
CA LYS A 162 5.10 -8.35 24.98
C LYS A 162 5.45 -9.74 25.51
N LYS A 163 6.73 -10.05 25.73
CA LYS A 163 7.17 -11.34 26.30
C LYS A 163 6.61 -11.56 27.71
N LYS A 164 6.63 -10.54 28.56
CA LYS A 164 6.03 -10.61 29.92
C LYS A 164 4.52 -10.86 29.87
N LYS A 165 3.79 -10.17 28.99
CA LYS A 165 2.33 -10.34 28.83
C LYS A 165 1.96 -11.73 28.32
N VAL A 166 2.74 -12.30 27.39
CA VAL A 166 2.53 -13.66 26.90
C VAL A 166 2.79 -14.70 28.00
N ALA A 167 3.89 -14.57 28.74
CA ALA A 167 4.20 -15.47 29.85
C ALA A 167 3.11 -15.45 30.94
N ALA A 168 2.61 -14.26 31.32
CA ALA A 168 1.51 -14.13 32.27
C ALA A 168 0.21 -14.79 31.78
N ARG A 169 -0.07 -14.69 30.47
CA ARG A 169 -1.27 -15.29 29.86
C ARG A 169 -1.19 -16.82 29.80
N ILE A 170 -0.01 -17.38 29.54
CA ILE A 170 0.21 -18.83 29.58
C ILE A 170 0.03 -19.37 31.00
N ALA A 171 0.64 -18.72 32.00
CA ALA A 171 0.50 -19.11 33.41
C ALA A 171 -0.97 -19.09 33.88
N ALA A 172 -1.75 -18.07 33.47
CA ALA A 172 -3.18 -17.99 33.80
C ALA A 172 -4.02 -19.11 33.13
N ILE A 173 -3.64 -19.56 31.94
CA ILE A 173 -4.32 -20.67 31.25
C ILE A 173 -3.99 -22.01 31.94
N GLU A 174 -2.74 -22.22 32.35
CA GLU A 174 -2.33 -23.42 33.07
C GLU A 174 -2.99 -23.53 34.45
N ALA A 175 -3.09 -22.41 35.19
CA ALA A 175 -3.80 -22.38 36.47
C ALA A 175 -5.28 -22.80 36.31
N LYS A 176 -5.97 -22.21 35.32
CA LYS A 176 -7.38 -22.56 35.02
C LYS A 176 -7.56 -24.01 34.56
N LYS A 177 -6.56 -24.59 33.87
CA LYS A 177 -6.61 -26.01 33.49
C LYS A 177 -6.48 -26.92 34.72
N ARG A 178 -5.56 -26.59 35.65
CA ARG A 178 -5.39 -27.36 36.88
C ARG A 178 -6.62 -27.30 37.78
N GLU A 179 -7.22 -26.12 37.95
CA GLU A 179 -8.46 -25.96 38.72
C GLU A 179 -9.59 -26.84 38.16
N LYS A 180 -9.78 -26.83 36.82
CA LYS A 180 -10.78 -27.69 36.17
C LYS A 180 -10.50 -29.18 36.31
N GLU A 181 -9.23 -29.57 36.26
CA GLU A 181 -8.83 -30.97 36.45
C GLU A 181 -9.06 -31.43 37.89
N GLU A 182 -8.85 -30.56 38.87
CA GLU A 182 -9.16 -30.83 40.28
C GLU A 182 -10.67 -30.91 40.54
N GLU A 183 -11.48 -30.05 39.92
CA GLU A 183 -12.95 -30.15 39.96
C GLU A 183 -13.45 -31.48 39.38
N LEU A 184 -12.94 -31.89 38.21
CA LEU A 184 -13.31 -33.17 37.59
C LEU A 184 -12.98 -34.35 38.51
N LYS A 185 -11.81 -34.36 39.15
CA LYS A 185 -11.43 -35.40 40.10
C LYS A 185 -12.31 -35.43 41.36
N ARG A 186 -12.85 -34.28 41.79
CA ARG A 186 -13.82 -34.24 42.90
C ARG A 186 -15.17 -34.80 42.48
N ILE A 187 -15.66 -34.43 41.31
CA ILE A 187 -16.92 -34.95 40.75
C ILE A 187 -16.84 -36.47 40.59
N GLU A 188 -15.76 -37.00 40.01
CA GLU A 188 -15.56 -38.45 39.84
C GLU A 188 -15.56 -39.19 41.19
N LYS A 189 -14.93 -38.63 42.23
CA LYS A 189 -14.94 -39.23 43.58
C LYS A 189 -16.33 -39.20 44.21
N GLU A 190 -17.08 -38.11 44.04
CA GLU A 190 -18.46 -38.01 44.54
C GLU A 190 -19.40 -38.99 43.83
N GLU A 191 -19.24 -39.18 42.51
CA GLU A 191 -20.00 -40.16 41.74
C GLU A 191 -19.67 -41.60 42.17
N GLN A 192 -18.39 -41.92 42.39
CA GLN A 192 -17.98 -43.22 42.91
C GLN A 192 -18.56 -43.49 44.30
N LEU A 193 -18.58 -42.50 45.20
CA LEU A 193 -19.19 -42.64 46.52
C LEU A 193 -20.71 -42.86 46.43
N LYS A 194 -21.41 -42.16 45.53
CA LYS A 194 -22.84 -42.38 45.28
C LYS A 194 -23.12 -43.78 44.74
N LEU A 195 -22.31 -44.27 43.81
CA LEU A 195 -22.43 -45.62 43.26
C LEU A 195 -22.23 -46.68 44.36
N MET A 196 -21.20 -46.54 45.20
CA MET A 196 -20.97 -47.43 46.34
C MET A 196 -22.14 -47.43 47.33
N ALA A 197 -22.72 -46.27 47.62
CA ALA A 197 -23.90 -46.17 48.48
C ALA A 197 -25.14 -46.85 47.85
N THR A 198 -25.36 -46.72 46.53
CA THR A 198 -26.46 -47.42 45.85
C THR A 198 -26.28 -48.93 45.84
N ILE A 199 -25.05 -49.42 45.67
CA ILE A 199 -24.73 -50.85 45.72
C ILE A 199 -24.95 -51.39 47.14
N ALA A 200 -24.50 -50.66 48.17
CA ALA A 200 -24.73 -51.04 49.57
C ALA A 200 -26.22 -51.16 49.89
N ASN A 201 -27.03 -50.16 49.50
CA ASN A 201 -28.48 -50.18 49.71
C ASN A 201 -29.17 -51.31 48.92
N ALA A 202 -28.69 -51.61 47.70
CA ALA A 202 -29.23 -52.71 46.90
C ALA A 202 -28.94 -54.08 47.54
N LEU A 203 -27.73 -54.26 48.08
CA LEU A 203 -27.34 -55.48 48.82
C LEU A 203 -28.12 -55.63 50.14
N GLU A 204 -28.40 -54.53 50.83
CA GLU A 204 -29.28 -54.54 52.00
C GLU A 204 -30.73 -54.90 51.62
N ALA A 205 -31.24 -54.38 50.52
CA ALA A 205 -32.57 -54.73 50.01
C ALA A 205 -32.66 -56.19 49.53
N GLU A 206 -31.59 -56.75 48.93
CA GLU A 206 -31.52 -58.17 48.57
C GLU A 206 -31.51 -59.05 49.82
N LYS A 207 -30.75 -58.68 50.86
CA LYS A 207 -30.79 -59.39 52.15
C LYS A 207 -32.17 -59.35 52.80
N GLU A 208 -32.84 -58.20 52.79
CA GLU A 208 -34.22 -58.09 53.31
C GLU A 208 -35.23 -58.89 52.45
N ALA A 209 -34.99 -59.06 51.15
CA ALA A 209 -35.81 -59.89 50.28
C ALA A 209 -35.58 -61.38 50.53
N GLU A 210 -34.33 -61.82 50.73
CA GLU A 210 -33.98 -63.17 51.13
C GLU A 210 -34.55 -63.54 52.51
N GLU A 211 -34.52 -62.61 53.48
CA GLU A 211 -35.14 -62.80 54.80
C GLU A 211 -36.68 -62.93 54.71
N LYS A 212 -37.32 -62.20 53.78
CA LYS A 212 -38.77 -62.30 53.55
C LYS A 212 -39.17 -63.56 52.76
N GLU A 213 -38.33 -64.03 51.83
CA GLU A 213 -38.54 -65.33 51.18
C GLU A 213 -38.34 -66.49 52.16
N ALA A 214 -37.34 -66.43 53.04
CA ALA A 214 -37.12 -67.43 54.09
C ALA A 214 -38.33 -67.51 55.06
N ALA A 215 -38.89 -66.37 55.46
CA ALA A 215 -40.11 -66.31 56.28
C ALA A 215 -41.38 -66.80 55.52
N SER A 216 -41.39 -66.69 54.18
CA SER A 216 -42.47 -67.22 53.33
C SER A 216 -42.37 -68.74 53.09
N SER A 217 -41.18 -69.32 53.14
CA SER A 217 -41.01 -70.78 53.08
C SER A 217 -41.37 -71.48 54.39
N GLU A 218 -41.12 -70.84 55.54
CA GLU A 218 -41.53 -71.36 56.86
C GLU A 218 -43.06 -71.38 57.06
N SER A 219 -43.79 -70.49 56.38
CA SER A 219 -45.26 -70.43 56.47
C SER A 219 -46.01 -71.40 55.54
N LYS A 220 -45.32 -72.02 54.56
CA LYS A 220 -45.90 -73.08 53.71
C LYS A 220 -45.77 -74.50 54.27
N GLU A 221 -44.89 -74.73 55.24
CA GLU A 221 -44.80 -76.04 55.93
C GLU A 221 -45.89 -76.22 57.00
N VAL A 222 -46.50 -75.13 57.50
CA VAL A 222 -47.54 -75.22 58.55
C VAL A 222 -48.93 -75.56 57.98
N GLU A 223 -49.20 -75.31 56.70
CA GLU A 223 -50.50 -75.65 56.06
C GLU A 223 -50.58 -77.08 55.50
N ALA A 224 -49.49 -77.86 55.53
CA ALA A 224 -49.48 -79.25 55.07
C ALA A 224 -49.72 -80.29 56.19
N GLU A 225 -49.86 -79.85 57.45
CA GLU A 225 -50.08 -80.71 58.63
C GLU A 225 -51.38 -80.40 59.41
N ALA A 226 -52.34 -79.68 58.82
CA ALA A 226 -53.69 -79.51 59.38
C ALA A 226 -54.75 -80.09 58.43
#